data_AF-A0A2I0HHY6-F1
#
_entry.id   AF-A0A2I0HHY6-F1
#
_cell.length_a   1.000
_cell.length_b   1.000
_cell.length_c   1.000
_cell.angle_alpha   90.00
_cell.angle_beta   90.00
_cell.angle_gamma   90.00
#
_symmetry.space_group_name_H-M   'P 1'
#
loop_
_entity.id
_entity.type
_entity.pdbx_description
1 polymer ?
#
loop_
_entity_poly.entity_id
_entity_poly.type
_entity_poly.pdbx_seq_one_letter_code
_entity_poly.pdbx_strand_id
1 'polypeptide(L)'
;ISYGRFSVRQRRSCEIDLFIMQADGKKIVDPSKQMALASRLKLELNQPLRVAVVSRGPDTELLVANLVELSGKGRPLVFYDITFALKMLNTCIFSVYFLIT
;
A
#
# COMPACT_ATOMS: atom_id res chain seq x y z
N ILE A 1 10.19 -8.02 -6.96
CA ILE A 1 11.08 -6.84 -7.00
C ILE A 1 12.41 -7.29 -6.44
N SER A 2 13.49 -7.15 -7.18
CA SER A 2 14.81 -7.64 -6.76
C SER A 2 15.55 -6.58 -5.95
N TYR A 3 15.40 -5.30 -6.32
CA TYR A 3 15.92 -4.16 -5.56
C TYR A 3 15.05 -2.92 -5.84
N GLY A 4 15.02 -1.97 -4.89
CA GLY A 4 14.36 -0.70 -5.07
C GLY A 4 15.03 0.40 -4.24
N ARG A 5 15.07 1.62 -4.79
CA ARG A 5 15.53 2.83 -4.10
C ARG A 5 14.39 3.85 -4.11
N PHE A 6 14.08 4.38 -2.93
CA PHE A 6 13.13 5.46 -2.75
C PHE A 6 13.86 6.71 -2.30
N SER A 7 13.59 7.85 -2.93
CA SER A 7 14.16 9.13 -2.53
C SER A 7 13.10 10.23 -2.54
N VAL A 8 13.07 11.01 -1.47
CA VAL A 8 12.19 12.18 -1.35
C VAL A 8 12.97 13.39 -1.81
N ARG A 9 12.43 14.09 -2.82
CA ARG A 9 12.92 15.38 -3.26
C ARG A 9 12.13 16.50 -2.53
N GLN A 10 12.64 17.72 -2.55
CA GLN A 10 11.92 18.86 -1.96
C GLN A 10 10.54 19.04 -2.63
N ARG A 11 9.54 19.50 -1.86
CA ARG A 11 8.15 19.74 -2.30
C ARG A 11 7.37 18.49 -2.77
N ARG A 12 7.15 17.51 -1.87
CA ARG A 12 6.23 16.36 -2.07
C ARG A 12 6.48 15.53 -3.34
N SER A 13 7.64 15.67 -3.98
CA SER A 13 8.04 14.83 -5.10
C SER A 13 8.91 13.69 -4.59
N CYS A 14 8.71 12.49 -5.11
CA CYS A 14 9.57 11.35 -4.83
C CYS A 14 10.02 10.70 -6.13
N GLU A 15 11.20 10.12 -6.09
CA GLU A 15 11.77 9.34 -7.18
C GLU A 15 11.98 7.91 -6.68
N ILE A 16 11.55 6.96 -7.50
CA ILE A 16 11.56 5.55 -7.18
C ILE A 16 12.27 4.83 -8.33
N ASP A 17 13.43 4.26 -8.02
CA ASP A 17 14.16 3.38 -8.93
C ASP A 17 13.86 1.94 -8.56
N LEU A 18 13.34 1.16 -9.50
CA LEU A 18 13.02 -0.25 -9.27
C LEU A 18 13.83 -1.14 -10.20
N PHE A 19 14.45 -2.16 -9.62
CA PHE A 19 15.06 -3.25 -10.36
C PHE A 19 14.18 -4.50 -10.22
N ILE A 20 13.56 -4.90 -11.33
CA ILE A 20 12.59 -5.99 -11.38
C ILE A 20 13.08 -7.03 -12.36
N MET A 21 13.29 -8.25 -11.85
CA MET A 21 13.53 -9.43 -12.64
C MET A 21 12.22 -10.22 -12.80
N GLN A 22 12.00 -10.73 -14.00
CA GLN A 22 10.94 -11.67 -14.30
C GLN A 22 11.28 -13.05 -13.70
N ALA A 23 10.31 -13.96 -13.69
CA ALA A 23 10.48 -15.31 -13.15
C ALA A 23 11.61 -16.12 -13.84
N ASP A 24 11.93 -15.78 -15.08
CA ASP A 24 13.04 -16.35 -15.85
C ASP A 24 14.40 -15.67 -15.58
N GLY A 25 14.43 -14.72 -14.65
CA GLY A 25 15.62 -13.95 -14.29
C GLY A 25 15.93 -12.78 -15.25
N LYS A 26 15.13 -12.53 -16.28
CA LYS A 26 15.39 -11.44 -17.23
C LYS A 26 14.80 -10.12 -16.77
N LYS A 27 15.36 -9.02 -17.27
CA LYS A 27 14.80 -7.67 -17.06
C LYS A 27 13.58 -7.46 -17.94
N ILE A 28 12.63 -6.66 -17.47
CA ILE A 28 11.53 -6.17 -18.31
C ILE A 28 12.11 -5.10 -19.25
N VAL A 29 12.41 -5.44 -20.49
CA VAL A 29 12.95 -4.50 -21.50
C VAL A 29 11.88 -3.99 -22.46
N ASP A 30 10.72 -4.64 -22.51
CA ASP A 30 9.60 -4.24 -23.35
C ASP A 30 9.02 -2.89 -22.87
N PRO A 31 9.00 -1.84 -23.71
CA PRO A 31 8.55 -0.51 -23.31
C PRO A 31 7.08 -0.45 -22.89
N SER A 32 6.21 -1.27 -23.50
CA SER A 32 4.79 -1.31 -23.17
C SER A 32 4.58 -1.89 -21.77
N LYS A 33 5.27 -2.98 -21.43
CA LYS A 33 5.24 -3.59 -20.10
C LYS A 33 5.82 -2.67 -19.03
N GLN A 34 6.93 -1.98 -19.33
CA GLN A 34 7.49 -0.97 -18.43
C GLN A 34 6.49 0.17 -18.16
N MET A 35 5.83 0.66 -19.21
CA MET A 35 4.85 1.75 -19.10
C MET A 35 3.61 1.32 -18.32
N ALA A 36 3.07 0.13 -18.59
CA ALA A 36 1.94 -0.42 -17.86
C ALA A 36 2.25 -0.55 -16.36
N LEU A 37 3.44 -1.07 -16.02
CA LEU A 37 3.90 -1.18 -14.65
C LEU A 37 4.05 0.21 -13.99
N ALA A 38 4.70 1.16 -14.66
CA ALA A 38 4.88 2.51 -14.15
C ALA A 38 3.54 3.22 -13.93
N SER A 39 2.58 3.07 -14.85
CA SER A 39 1.22 3.61 -14.72
C SER A 39 0.50 3.00 -13.53
N ARG A 40 0.61 1.69 -13.31
CA ARG A 40 0.01 1.04 -12.14
C ARG A 40 0.63 1.55 -10.85
N LEU A 41 1.96 1.63 -10.77
CA LEU A 41 2.65 2.18 -9.59
C LEU A 41 2.24 3.62 -9.30
N LYS A 42 2.13 4.48 -10.32
CA LYS A 42 1.67 5.86 -10.17
C LYS A 42 0.24 5.92 -9.62
N LEU A 43 -0.66 5.05 -10.09
CA LEU A 43 -2.03 4.98 -9.57
C LEU A 43 -2.05 4.64 -8.08
N GLU A 44 -1.36 3.57 -7.69
CA GLU A 44 -1.28 3.13 -6.28
C GLU A 44 -0.61 4.18 -5.37
N LEU A 45 0.39 4.92 -5.88
CA LEU A 45 1.08 5.97 -5.13
C LEU A 45 0.29 7.29 -5.05
N ASN A 46 -0.59 7.56 -6.03
CA ASN A 46 -1.48 8.73 -6.00
C ASN A 46 -2.67 8.52 -5.06
N GLN A 47 -3.08 7.28 -4.85
CA GLN A 47 -4.14 6.90 -3.92
C GLN A 47 -3.57 5.92 -2.87
N PRO A 48 -2.59 6.36 -2.06
CA PRO A 48 -1.97 5.47 -1.10
C PRO A 48 -3.01 5.02 -0.08
N LEU A 49 -2.89 3.77 0.37
CA LEU A 49 -3.58 3.26 1.56
C LEU A 49 -3.52 4.31 2.67
N ARG A 50 -4.68 4.83 3.08
CA ARG A 50 -4.77 5.77 4.19
C ARG A 50 -5.22 5.00 5.42
N VAL A 51 -4.38 5.00 6.43
CA VAL A 51 -4.70 4.48 7.76
C VAL A 51 -4.70 5.65 8.73
N ALA A 52 -5.78 5.81 9.48
CA ALA A 52 -5.87 6.79 10.55
C ALA A 52 -6.37 6.10 11.83
N VAL A 53 -5.69 6.38 12.94
CA VAL A 53 -6.17 6.03 14.28
C VAL A 53 -6.92 7.24 14.80
N VAL A 54 -8.19 7.05 15.17
CA VAL A 54 -9.04 8.12 15.69
C VAL A 54 -9.56 7.75 17.08
N SER A 55 -9.68 8.74 17.95
CA SER A 55 -10.22 8.58 19.30
C SER A 55 -11.72 8.86 19.29
N ARG A 56 -12.50 7.95 19.88
CA ARG A 56 -13.94 8.10 20.12
C ARG A 56 -14.25 7.90 21.60
N GLY A 57 -13.85 8.87 22.42
CA GLY A 57 -13.98 8.77 23.88
C GLY A 57 -12.93 7.82 24.47
N PRO A 58 -13.31 6.83 25.29
CA PRO A 58 -12.35 5.82 25.77
C PRO A 58 -11.94 4.83 24.67
N ASP A 59 -12.68 4.80 23.55
CA ASP A 59 -12.47 3.86 22.46
C ASP A 59 -11.52 4.41 21.40
N THR A 60 -10.73 3.51 20.81
CA THR A 60 -9.86 3.81 19.66
C THR A 60 -10.43 3.11 18.42
N GLU A 61 -10.64 3.86 17.35
CA GLU A 61 -11.11 3.34 16.07
C GLU A 61 -10.03 3.46 15.00
N LEU A 62 -10.04 2.55 14.04
CA LEU A 62 -9.14 2.55 12.89
C LEU A 62 -9.91 2.81 11.60
N LEU A 63 -9.56 3.87 10.89
CA LEU A 63 -10.09 4.16 9.56
C LEU A 63 -9.08 3.68 8.52
N VAL A 64 -9.50 2.79 7.64
CA VAL A 64 -8.67 2.27 6.55
C VAL A 64 -9.36 2.58 5.23
N ALA A 65 -8.85 3.57 4.50
CA ALA A 65 -9.28 3.86 3.13
C ALA A 65 -8.24 3.29 2.17
N ASN A 66 -8.64 2.27 1.42
CA ASN A 66 -7.80 1.60 0.44
C ASN A 66 -8.61 1.40 -0.84
N LEU A 67 -8.05 1.75 -2.00
CA LEU A 67 -8.72 1.56 -3.30
C LEU A 67 -8.63 0.10 -3.79
N VAL A 68 -8.48 -0.85 -2.86
CA VAL A 68 -8.48 -2.28 -3.16
C VAL A 68 -9.93 -2.77 -3.14
N GLU A 69 -10.70 -2.30 -4.11
CA GLU A 69 -11.72 -3.18 -4.67
C GLU A 69 -11.01 -4.13 -5.65
N LEU A 70 -11.48 -5.37 -5.72
CA LEU A 70 -11.17 -6.36 -6.78
C LEU A 70 -9.97 -7.31 -6.57
N SER A 71 -9.74 -7.84 -5.36
CA SER A 71 -9.07 -9.15 -5.26
C SER A 71 -10.05 -10.32 -5.55
N GLY A 72 -11.35 -10.14 -5.27
CA GLY A 72 -12.33 -11.24 -5.35
C GLY A 72 -12.03 -12.44 -4.42
N LYS A 73 -10.92 -12.39 -3.68
CA LYS A 73 -10.40 -13.46 -2.82
C LYS A 73 -10.10 -12.90 -1.43
N GLY A 74 -11.12 -12.96 -0.57
CA GLY A 74 -10.97 -12.81 0.88
C GLY A 74 -10.45 -11.45 1.37
N ARG A 75 -10.23 -11.37 2.69
CA ARG A 75 -9.72 -10.19 3.39
C ARG A 75 -8.40 -9.74 2.73
N PRO A 76 -8.30 -8.50 2.19
CA PRO A 76 -7.05 -7.89 1.75
C PRO A 76 -5.90 -8.22 2.72
N LEU A 77 -4.77 -8.69 2.19
CA LEU A 77 -3.58 -9.06 2.98
C LEU A 77 -3.17 -7.93 3.96
N VAL A 78 -3.32 -6.69 3.49
CA VAL A 78 -3.19 -5.44 4.25
C VAL A 78 -3.94 -5.45 5.58
N PHE A 79 -5.11 -6.08 5.66
CA PHE A 79 -5.90 -6.16 6.90
C PHE A 79 -5.26 -7.05 7.96
N TYR A 80 -4.70 -8.19 7.54
CA TYR A 80 -3.97 -9.04 8.45
C TYR A 80 -2.73 -8.29 8.97
N ASP A 81 -1.97 -7.68 8.08
CA ASP A 81 -0.73 -7.00 8.45
C ASP A 81 -0.96 -5.82 9.40
N ILE A 82 -1.99 -5.00 9.15
CA ILE A 82 -2.34 -3.87 10.02
C ILE A 82 -2.79 -4.36 11.40
N THR A 83 -3.75 -5.30 11.45
CA THR A 83 -4.27 -5.80 12.73
C THR A 83 -3.21 -6.56 13.52
N PHE A 84 -2.33 -7.28 12.84
CA PHE A 84 -1.20 -7.97 13.45
C PHE A 84 -0.16 -6.99 14.01
N ALA A 85 0.22 -5.95 13.27
CA ALA A 85 1.13 -4.92 13.75
C ALA A 85 0.57 -4.20 14.99
N LEU A 86 -0.70 -3.84 14.99
CA LEU A 86 -1.37 -3.23 16.14
C LEU A 86 -1.38 -4.14 17.36
N LYS A 87 -1.63 -5.44 17.16
CA LYS A 87 -1.52 -6.44 18.21
C LYS A 87 -0.09 -6.52 18.77
N MET A 88 0.93 -6.51 17.91
CA MET A 88 2.33 -6.50 18.35
C MET A 88 2.69 -5.23 19.13
N LEU A 89 2.07 -4.10 18.80
CA LEU A 89 2.24 -2.81 19.50
C LEU A 89 1.34 -2.68 20.75
N ASN A 90 0.63 -3.75 21.14
CA ASN A 90 -0.32 -3.76 22.25
C ASN A 90 -1.37 -2.62 22.19
N THR A 91 -1.75 -2.21 20.99
CA THR A 91 -2.76 -1.18 20.75
C THR A 91 -4.12 -1.82 20.58
N CYS A 92 -5.03 -1.56 21.51
CA CYS A 92 -6.40 -2.06 21.44
C CYS A 92 -7.22 -1.21 20.46
N ILE A 93 -7.87 -1.85 19.50
CA ILE A 93 -8.77 -1.21 18.54
C ILE A 93 -10.17 -1.74 18.76
N PHE A 94 -11.11 -0.84 19.02
CA PHE A 94 -12.51 -1.15 19.27
C PHE A 94 -13.26 -1.49 17.98
N SER A 95 -13.05 -0.72 16.92
CA SER A 95 -13.73 -0.89 15.63
C SER A 95 -12.84 -0.47 14.44
N VAL A 96 -13.12 -1.03 13.27
CA VAL A 96 -12.44 -0.69 12.01
C VAL A 96 -13.47 -0.30 10.96
N TYR A 97 -13.32 0.87 10.33
CA TYR A 97 -14.17 1.34 9.24
C TYR A 97 -13.42 1.40 7.92
N PHE A 98 -14.10 1.00 6.86
CA PHE A 98 -13.56 0.98 5.50
C PHE A 98 -14.30 1.99 4.63
N LEU A 99 -13.52 2.86 3.99
CA LEU A 99 -14.01 3.75 2.96
C LEU A 99 -13.50 3.23 1.62
N ILE A 100 -14.43 2.69 0.83
CA ILE A 100 -14.24 2.44 -0.58
C ILE A 100 -14.44 3.79 -1.27
N THR A 101 -13.43 4.24 -2.03
CA THR A 101 -13.46 5.51 -2.78
C THR A 101 -13.19 5.26 -4.24
#